data_AF-A0A7Y2AYT3-F1
#
_entry.id   AF-A0A7Y2AYT3-F1
#
_cell.length_a   1.000
_cell.length_b   1.000
_cell.length_c   1.000
_cell.angle_alpha   90.00
_cell.angle_beta   90.00
_cell.angle_gamma   90.00
#
_symmetry.space_group_name_H-M   'P 1'
#
loop_
_entity.id
_entity.type
_entity.pdbx_description
1 polymer ?
#
loop_
_entity_poly.entity_id
_entity_poly.type
_entity_poly.pdbx_seq_one_letter_code
_entity_poly.pdbx_strand_id
1 'polypeptide(L)'
;MQDIESAAKEVGGLRLPSNLEPLAVVGSGSCSIVFKASFRSETVAMKAYRPEAIDRYRKKYDVNIGVYEMSRNREFRKVQELLPYTAKPLSVMGHDGKHSLIFLQEFIKGRPLIEVAEQNNRVPESVLEAGETIVRMAEMNDLHDLGLDPDDVMLRQLRGVWQPVLHDFNGMPQHLYPPNPIIKMAFKTGARKKSHRDYRAIEQWRKL
;
A
#
# COMPACT_ATOMS: atom_id res chain seq x y z
N MET A 1 1.74 13.66 -18.26
CA MET A 1 1.21 12.36 -17.83
C MET A 1 2.02 11.30 -18.57
N GLN A 2 2.63 10.35 -17.86
CA GLN A 2 3.44 9.31 -18.50
C GLN A 2 2.54 8.42 -19.38
N ASP A 3 2.96 8.13 -20.61
CA ASP A 3 2.23 7.23 -21.49
C ASP A 3 2.42 5.76 -21.06
N ILE A 4 1.45 4.92 -21.41
CA ILE A 4 1.41 3.51 -21.00
C ILE A 4 2.59 2.72 -21.58
N GLU A 5 3.03 3.04 -22.80
CA GLU A 5 4.09 2.29 -23.47
C GLU A 5 5.45 2.51 -22.81
N SER A 6 5.77 3.77 -22.49
CA SER A 6 6.95 4.16 -21.72
C SER A 6 6.94 3.50 -20.34
N ALA A 7 5.81 3.60 -19.62
CA ALA A 7 5.66 2.95 -18.33
C ALA A 7 5.82 1.42 -18.41
N ALA A 8 5.26 0.78 -19.44
CA ALA A 8 5.42 -0.65 -19.65
C ALA A 8 6.89 -1.05 -19.86
N LYS A 9 7.67 -0.24 -20.58
CA LYS A 9 9.12 -0.49 -20.77
C LYS A 9 9.89 -0.45 -19.44
N GLU A 10 9.59 0.50 -18.55
CA GLU A 10 10.27 0.60 -17.26
C GLU A 10 10.01 -0.58 -16.30
N VAL A 11 8.95 -1.35 -16.52
CA VAL A 11 8.68 -2.58 -15.76
C VAL A 11 9.13 -3.84 -16.51
N GLY A 12 9.98 -3.69 -17.53
CA GLY A 12 10.52 -4.80 -18.33
C GLY A 12 9.55 -5.33 -19.40
N GLY A 13 8.56 -4.53 -19.77
CA GLY A 13 7.43 -4.93 -20.61
C GLY A 13 6.24 -5.46 -19.82
N LEU A 14 5.04 -5.33 -20.38
CA LEU A 14 3.81 -5.87 -19.78
C LEU A 14 3.34 -7.10 -20.56
N ARG A 15 3.48 -8.29 -19.96
CA ARG A 15 2.83 -9.51 -20.41
C ARG A 15 1.56 -9.71 -19.58
N LEU A 16 0.41 -9.34 -20.14
CA LEU A 16 -0.88 -9.32 -19.45
C LEU A 16 -1.78 -10.46 -19.95
N PRO A 17 -2.67 -11.01 -19.09
CA PRO A 17 -3.73 -11.89 -19.57
C PRO A 17 -4.73 -11.10 -20.44
N SER A 18 -5.43 -11.78 -21.33
CA SER A 18 -6.34 -11.17 -22.32
C SER A 18 -7.51 -10.37 -21.73
N ASN A 19 -7.81 -10.56 -20.44
CA ASN A 19 -8.90 -9.90 -19.74
C ASN A 19 -8.43 -8.76 -18.82
N LEU A 20 -7.18 -8.30 -18.96
CA LEU A 20 -6.57 -7.21 -18.21
C LEU A 20 -5.96 -6.19 -19.16
N GLU A 21 -6.45 -4.95 -19.10
CA GLU A 21 -6.04 -3.87 -20.00
C GLU A 21 -5.66 -2.61 -19.20
N PRO A 22 -4.44 -2.06 -19.38
CA PRO A 22 -4.07 -0.79 -18.77
C PRO A 22 -4.78 0.36 -19.48
N LEU A 23 -5.36 1.28 -18.71
CA LEU A 23 -6.12 2.43 -19.21
C LEU A 23 -5.38 3.76 -19.00
N ALA A 24 -4.63 3.90 -17.90
CA ALA A 24 -3.84 5.09 -17.61
C ALA A 24 -2.77 4.78 -16.54
N VAL A 25 -1.65 5.51 -16.57
CA VAL A 25 -0.68 5.54 -15.45
C VAL A 25 -1.23 6.47 -14.36
N VAL A 26 -1.31 5.97 -13.12
CA VAL A 26 -1.83 6.73 -11.97
C VAL A 26 -0.85 6.88 -10.82
N GLY A 27 0.28 6.16 -10.86
CA GLY A 27 1.34 6.31 -9.88
C GLY A 27 2.63 5.64 -10.34
N SER A 28 3.77 6.15 -9.90
CA SER A 28 5.08 5.55 -10.18
C SER A 28 5.93 5.65 -8.93
N GLY A 29 6.47 4.51 -8.50
CA GLY A 29 7.33 4.39 -7.34
C GLY A 29 8.61 3.64 -7.64
N SER A 30 9.48 3.55 -6.63
CA SER A 30 10.77 2.86 -6.73
C SER A 30 10.64 1.35 -6.98
N CYS A 31 9.51 0.75 -6.59
CA CYS A 31 9.28 -0.69 -6.72
C CYS A 31 8.36 -1.08 -7.87
N SER A 32 7.53 -0.17 -8.35
CA SER A 32 6.42 -0.50 -9.24
C SER A 32 5.86 0.74 -9.94
N ILE A 33 5.09 0.49 -11.00
CA ILE A 33 4.17 1.46 -11.59
C ILE A 33 2.74 1.00 -11.32
N VAL A 34 1.86 1.94 -10.99
CA VAL A 34 0.43 1.71 -10.79
C VAL A 34 -0.32 2.26 -11.98
N PHE A 35 -1.15 1.39 -12.56
CA PHE A 35 -2.05 1.72 -13.66
C PHE A 35 -3.50 1.65 -13.17
N LYS A 36 -4.34 2.56 -13.66
CA LYS A 36 -5.77 2.30 -13.76
C LYS A 36 -5.96 1.27 -14.87
N ALA A 37 -6.69 0.20 -14.62
CA ALA A 37 -6.89 -0.88 -15.58
C ALA A 37 -8.36 -1.35 -15.63
N SER A 38 -8.74 -1.98 -16.74
CA SER A 38 -9.96 -2.77 -16.87
C SER A 38 -9.63 -4.24 -16.61
N PHE A 39 -10.32 -4.87 -15.66
CA PHE A 39 -10.22 -6.30 -15.38
C PHE A 39 -11.61 -6.90 -15.28
N ARG A 40 -11.98 -7.79 -16.19
CA ARG A 40 -13.33 -8.38 -16.26
C ARG A 40 -14.45 -7.32 -16.23
N SER A 41 -14.25 -6.25 -16.99
CA SER A 41 -15.16 -5.08 -17.08
C SER A 41 -15.27 -4.23 -15.80
N GLU A 42 -14.43 -4.48 -14.78
CA GLU A 42 -14.33 -3.63 -13.60
C GLU A 42 -13.09 -2.74 -13.66
N THR A 43 -13.18 -1.53 -13.11
CA THR A 43 -12.00 -0.66 -12.93
C THR A 43 -11.21 -1.09 -11.71
N VAL A 44 -9.94 -1.41 -11.91
CA VAL A 44 -9.01 -1.85 -10.86
C VAL A 44 -7.74 -1.01 -10.86
N ALA A 45 -7.02 -1.01 -9.73
CA ALA A 45 -5.64 -0.56 -9.68
C ALA A 45 -4.74 -1.77 -9.96
N MET A 46 -3.92 -1.66 -11.01
CA MET A 46 -2.96 -2.68 -11.45
C MET A 46 -1.56 -2.20 -11.12
N LYS A 47 -0.92 -2.81 -10.13
CA LYS A 47 0.47 -2.52 -9.74
C LYS A 47 1.40 -3.51 -10.43
N ALA A 48 2.24 -3.04 -11.34
CA ALA A 48 3.26 -3.83 -12.03
C ALA A 48 4.63 -3.58 -11.40
N TYR A 49 5.31 -4.63 -10.95
CA TYR A 49 6.58 -4.50 -10.23
C TYR A 49 7.78 -4.46 -11.17
N ARG A 50 8.77 -3.65 -10.80
CA ARG A 50 10.05 -3.54 -11.52
C ARG A 50 10.90 -4.79 -11.28
N PRO A 51 11.59 -5.34 -12.30
CA PRO A 51 12.45 -6.53 -12.13
C PRO A 51 13.45 -6.41 -10.97
N GLU A 52 14.04 -5.23 -10.78
CA GLU A 52 15.03 -4.97 -9.72
C GLU A 52 14.39 -5.03 -8.33
N ALA A 53 13.12 -4.62 -8.21
CA ALA A 53 12.39 -4.70 -6.96
C ALA A 53 12.02 -6.15 -6.62
N ILE A 54 11.58 -6.92 -7.63
CA ILE A 54 11.30 -8.36 -7.48
C ILE A 54 12.56 -9.08 -6.98
N ASP A 55 13.69 -8.84 -7.65
CA ASP A 55 14.97 -9.44 -7.29
C ASP A 55 15.45 -9.04 -5.89
N ARG A 56 15.32 -7.76 -5.55
CA ARG A 56 15.68 -7.25 -4.21
C ARG A 56 14.87 -7.92 -3.12
N TYR A 57 13.55 -8.03 -3.29
CA TYR A 57 12.68 -8.66 -2.29
C TYR A 57 12.97 -10.16 -2.15
N ARG A 58 13.16 -10.86 -3.27
CA ARG A 58 13.57 -12.27 -3.25
C ARG A 58 14.91 -12.46 -2.52
N LYS A 59 15.95 -11.69 -2.87
CA LYS A 59 17.28 -11.86 -2.27
C LYS A 59 17.34 -11.46 -0.80
N LYS A 60 16.60 -10.42 -0.39
CA LYS A 60 16.71 -9.84 0.96
C LYS A 60 15.75 -10.47 1.96
N TYR A 61 14.56 -10.84 1.52
CA TYR A 61 13.47 -11.28 2.40
C TYR A 61 12.95 -12.68 2.07
N ASP A 62 13.43 -13.30 0.99
CA ASP A 62 12.97 -14.61 0.49
C ASP A 62 11.46 -14.65 0.21
N VAL A 63 10.93 -13.55 -0.35
CA VAL A 63 9.50 -13.43 -0.71
C VAL A 63 9.29 -12.91 -2.12
N ASN A 64 8.16 -13.29 -2.71
CA ASN A 64 7.60 -12.60 -3.87
C ASN A 64 6.82 -11.37 -3.39
N ILE A 65 7.23 -10.16 -3.81
CA ILE A 65 6.66 -8.90 -3.32
C ILE A 65 5.14 -8.78 -3.54
N GLY A 66 4.62 -9.20 -4.70
CA GLY A 66 3.19 -9.11 -4.98
C GLY A 66 2.37 -10.05 -4.11
N VAL A 67 2.84 -11.30 -3.95
CA VAL A 67 2.19 -12.29 -3.05
C VAL A 67 2.24 -11.80 -1.61
N TYR A 68 3.37 -11.25 -1.17
CA TYR A 68 3.54 -10.69 0.16
C TYR A 68 2.57 -9.54 0.43
N GLU A 69 2.51 -8.55 -0.46
CA GLU A 69 1.64 -7.38 -0.35
C GLU A 69 0.15 -7.78 -0.28
N MET A 70 -0.26 -8.71 -1.14
CA MET A 70 -1.62 -9.26 -1.12
C MET A 70 -1.92 -10.03 0.17
N SER A 71 -0.97 -10.82 0.67
CA SER A 71 -1.12 -11.56 1.93
C SER A 71 -1.30 -10.61 3.11
N ARG A 72 -0.45 -9.58 3.21
CA ARG A 72 -0.52 -8.56 4.26
C ARG A 72 -1.84 -7.79 4.24
N ASN A 73 -2.28 -7.37 3.05
CA ASN A 73 -3.57 -6.71 2.91
C ASN A 73 -4.73 -7.63 3.32
N ARG A 74 -4.68 -8.92 2.96
CA ARG A 74 -5.68 -9.91 3.39
C ARG A 74 -5.72 -10.12 4.90
N GLU A 75 -4.56 -10.22 5.56
CA GLU A 75 -4.51 -10.30 7.03
C GLU A 75 -5.17 -9.08 7.68
N PHE A 76 -4.88 -7.89 7.16
CA PHE A 76 -5.50 -6.65 7.63
C PHE A 76 -7.02 -6.66 7.49
N ARG A 77 -7.52 -7.21 6.38
CA ARG A 77 -8.94 -7.34 6.10
C ARG A 77 -9.66 -8.47 6.85
N LYS A 78 -8.96 -9.32 7.59
CA LYS A 78 -9.63 -10.26 8.52
C LYS A 78 -10.20 -9.56 9.74
N VAL A 79 -9.71 -8.36 10.06
CA VAL A 79 -10.21 -7.52 11.15
C VAL A 79 -11.38 -6.69 10.61
N GLN A 80 -12.58 -6.94 11.12
CA GLN A 80 -13.82 -6.37 10.59
C GLN A 80 -13.83 -4.83 10.65
N GLU A 81 -13.29 -4.29 11.73
CA GLU A 81 -13.16 -2.85 12.02
C GLU A 81 -12.23 -2.14 11.02
N LEU A 82 -11.33 -2.87 10.38
CA LEU A 82 -10.34 -2.34 9.43
C LEU A 82 -10.82 -2.41 7.97
N LEU A 83 -11.89 -3.15 7.68
CA LEU A 83 -12.43 -3.28 6.32
C LEU A 83 -12.77 -1.94 5.64
N PRO A 84 -13.39 -0.95 6.31
CA PRO A 84 -13.72 0.32 5.68
C PRO A 84 -12.48 1.12 5.26
N TYR A 85 -11.36 0.88 5.92
CA TYR A 85 -10.14 1.66 5.78
C TYR A 85 -9.09 1.02 4.88
N THR A 86 -9.43 -0.03 4.13
CA THR A 86 -8.47 -0.74 3.28
C THR A 86 -8.97 -0.99 1.88
N ALA A 87 -8.06 -0.82 0.92
CA ALA A 87 -8.30 -1.25 -0.45
C ALA A 87 -8.53 -2.78 -0.48
N LYS A 88 -9.57 -3.22 -1.19
CA LYS A 88 -9.82 -4.65 -1.38
C LYS A 88 -8.77 -5.29 -2.30
N PRO A 89 -8.06 -6.35 -1.88
CA PRO A 89 -7.12 -7.07 -2.72
C PRO A 89 -7.90 -8.02 -3.63
N LEU A 90 -7.55 -8.08 -4.91
CA LEU A 90 -8.27 -8.88 -5.90
C LEU A 90 -7.47 -10.12 -6.28
N SER A 91 -6.25 -9.94 -6.79
CA SER A 91 -5.42 -11.04 -7.28
C SER A 91 -3.96 -10.66 -7.41
N VAL A 92 -3.07 -11.65 -7.38
CA VAL A 92 -1.70 -11.53 -7.90
C VAL A 92 -1.60 -12.39 -9.15
N MET A 93 -0.87 -11.92 -10.15
CA MET A 93 -0.64 -12.60 -11.43
C MET A 93 0.86 -12.61 -11.75
N GLY A 94 1.29 -13.55 -12.60
CA GLY A 94 2.67 -13.63 -13.07
C GLY A 94 3.68 -14.20 -12.06
N HIS A 95 3.21 -14.71 -10.91
CA HIS A 95 4.07 -15.44 -9.97
C HIS A 95 4.58 -16.78 -10.54
N ASP A 96 3.97 -17.26 -11.63
CA ASP A 96 4.36 -18.46 -12.38
C ASP A 96 5.28 -18.17 -13.58
N GLY A 97 5.65 -16.89 -13.78
CA GLY A 97 6.52 -16.44 -14.87
C GLY A 97 5.84 -16.29 -16.24
N LYS A 98 4.58 -16.69 -16.40
CA LYS A 98 3.87 -16.58 -17.70
C LYS A 98 3.50 -15.13 -18.03
N HIS A 99 3.17 -14.36 -17.01
CA HIS A 99 2.80 -12.95 -17.09
C HIS A 99 3.79 -12.08 -16.31
N SER A 100 3.75 -10.76 -16.50
CA SER A 100 4.48 -9.83 -15.63
C SER A 100 3.93 -9.95 -14.20
N LEU A 101 4.79 -9.81 -13.19
CA LEU A 101 4.34 -9.87 -11.79
C LEU A 101 3.49 -8.64 -11.48
N ILE A 102 2.22 -8.88 -11.17
CA ILE A 102 1.21 -7.84 -11.00
C ILE A 102 0.39 -8.12 -9.76
N PHE A 103 0.07 -7.06 -9.01
CA PHE A 103 -0.93 -7.07 -7.96
C PHE A 103 -2.14 -6.22 -8.37
N LEU A 104 -3.33 -6.82 -8.31
CA LEU A 104 -4.62 -6.18 -8.58
C LEU A 104 -5.33 -5.90 -7.26
N GLN A 105 -5.82 -4.66 -7.11
CA GLN A 105 -6.65 -4.24 -5.99
C GLN A 105 -7.77 -3.30 -6.45
N GLU A 106 -8.68 -2.99 -5.53
CA GLU A 106 -9.70 -1.94 -5.71
C GLU A 106 -9.06 -0.64 -6.20
N PHE A 107 -9.64 -0.07 -7.25
CA PHE A 107 -9.33 1.29 -7.64
C PHE A 107 -10.03 2.28 -6.70
N ILE A 108 -9.27 2.91 -5.81
CA ILE A 108 -9.80 3.89 -4.87
C ILE A 108 -10.16 5.18 -5.62
N LYS A 109 -11.46 5.45 -5.75
CA LYS A 109 -11.95 6.74 -6.23
C LYS A 109 -11.85 7.77 -5.10
N GLY A 110 -10.70 8.40 -4.99
CA GLY A 110 -10.39 9.34 -3.91
C GLY A 110 -9.28 10.31 -4.31
N ARG A 111 -8.73 11.00 -3.30
CA ARG A 111 -7.61 11.94 -3.44
C ARG A 111 -6.51 11.59 -2.43
N PRO A 112 -5.23 11.80 -2.74
CA PRO A 112 -4.14 11.62 -1.78
C PRO A 112 -4.37 12.43 -0.50
N LEU A 113 -3.94 11.88 0.64
CA LEU A 113 -4.03 12.56 1.95
C LEU A 113 -3.37 13.94 1.90
N ILE A 114 -2.18 14.05 1.32
CA ILE A 114 -1.42 15.30 1.23
C ILE A 114 -2.24 16.38 0.49
N GLU A 115 -2.80 16.06 -0.68
CA GLU A 115 -3.57 17.05 -1.44
C GLU A 115 -4.80 17.57 -0.67
N VAL A 116 -5.45 16.70 0.10
CA VAL A 116 -6.60 17.10 0.91
C VAL A 116 -6.14 17.94 2.10
N ALA A 117 -5.02 17.58 2.75
CA ALA A 117 -4.46 18.36 3.84
C ALA A 117 -4.08 19.78 3.37
N GLU A 118 -3.36 19.89 2.25
CA GLU A 118 -2.97 21.16 1.63
C GLU A 118 -4.20 22.03 1.32
N GLN A 119 -5.24 21.45 0.72
CA GLN A 119 -6.46 22.19 0.42
C GLN A 119 -7.19 22.71 1.68
N ASN A 120 -7.15 21.95 2.78
CA ASN A 120 -7.84 22.31 4.02
C ASN A 120 -6.93 23.06 5.02
N ASN A 121 -5.65 23.28 4.68
CA ASN A 121 -4.59 23.74 5.58
C ASN A 121 -4.42 22.90 6.86
N ARG A 122 -4.87 21.64 6.81
CA ARG A 122 -4.74 20.61 7.85
C ARG A 122 -5.38 19.31 7.41
N VAL A 123 -4.98 18.20 8.01
CA VAL A 123 -5.73 16.94 7.90
C VAL A 123 -7.12 17.08 8.58
N PRO A 124 -8.21 16.65 7.92
CA PRO A 124 -9.54 16.63 8.54
C PRO A 124 -9.62 15.75 9.80
N GLU A 125 -10.35 16.19 10.83
CA GLU A 125 -10.41 15.46 12.12
C GLU A 125 -10.90 14.01 11.97
N SER A 126 -11.93 13.79 11.15
CA SER A 126 -12.43 12.43 10.84
C SER A 126 -11.35 11.48 10.29
N VAL A 127 -10.32 12.00 9.62
CA VAL A 127 -9.19 11.20 9.12
C VAL A 127 -8.22 10.87 10.25
N LEU A 128 -7.99 11.79 11.18
CA LEU A 128 -7.14 11.58 12.35
C LEU A 128 -7.77 10.55 13.31
N GLU A 129 -9.06 10.71 13.61
CA GLU A 129 -9.84 9.75 14.43
C GLU A 129 -9.86 8.35 13.81
N ALA A 130 -10.04 8.28 12.49
CA ALA A 130 -9.94 7.03 11.74
C ALA A 130 -8.53 6.45 11.84
N GLY A 131 -7.49 7.26 11.65
CA GLY A 131 -6.09 6.87 11.77
C GLY A 131 -5.76 6.26 13.13
N GLU A 132 -6.19 6.88 14.23
CA GLU A 132 -6.03 6.33 15.57
C GLU A 132 -6.76 5.00 15.75
N THR A 133 -7.98 4.90 15.21
CA THR A 133 -8.75 3.66 15.24
C THR A 133 -8.05 2.55 14.46
N ILE A 134 -7.52 2.86 13.28
CA ILE A 134 -6.76 1.93 12.44
C ILE A 134 -5.55 1.39 13.21
N VAL A 135 -4.72 2.26 13.78
CA VAL A 135 -3.51 1.86 14.52
C VAL A 135 -3.86 1.03 15.73
N ARG A 136 -4.86 1.44 16.53
CA ARG A 136 -5.31 0.71 17.72
C ARG A 136 -5.82 -0.68 17.38
N MET A 137 -6.68 -0.79 16.37
CA MET A 137 -7.27 -2.08 15.97
C MET A 137 -6.21 -3.01 15.37
N ALA A 138 -5.27 -2.47 14.60
CA ALA A 138 -4.16 -3.25 14.07
C ALA A 138 -3.24 -3.77 15.19
N GLU A 139 -2.89 -2.92 16.16
CA GLU A 139 -2.08 -3.30 17.32
C GLU A 139 -2.74 -4.41 18.15
N MET A 140 -4.05 -4.31 18.40
CA MET A 140 -4.83 -5.35 19.08
C MET A 140 -4.83 -6.71 18.36
N ASN A 141 -4.50 -6.72 17.07
CA ASN A 141 -4.44 -7.92 16.22
C ASN A 141 -3.00 -8.28 15.79
N ASP A 142 -1.97 -7.75 16.45
CA ASP A 142 -0.53 -7.95 16.14
C ASP A 142 -0.16 -7.57 14.69
N LEU A 143 -0.91 -6.63 14.10
CA LEU A 143 -0.63 -6.05 12.80
C LEU A 143 0.14 -4.74 12.99
N HIS A 144 1.37 -4.70 12.49
CA HIS A 144 2.28 -3.55 12.66
C HIS A 144 2.93 -3.17 11.35
N ASP A 145 3.51 -1.97 11.28
CA ASP A 145 4.14 -1.42 10.07
C ASP A 145 3.13 -1.37 8.91
N LEU A 146 2.11 -0.53 9.08
CA LEU A 146 0.88 -0.54 8.29
C LEU A 146 0.95 0.21 6.95
N GLY A 147 2.06 0.89 6.66
CA GLY A 147 2.16 1.75 5.47
C GLY A 147 1.32 3.02 5.59
N LEU A 148 1.37 3.69 6.74
CA LEU A 148 0.64 4.93 7.00
C LEU A 148 1.39 6.19 6.51
N ASP A 149 2.33 6.02 5.58
CA ASP A 149 2.99 7.16 4.94
C ASP A 149 1.94 7.95 4.14
N PRO A 150 1.93 9.30 4.15
CA PRO A 150 0.84 10.07 3.55
C PRO A 150 0.62 9.82 2.05
N ASP A 151 1.67 9.40 1.33
CA ASP A 151 1.62 9.01 -0.09
C ASP A 151 0.88 7.68 -0.32
N ASP A 152 0.76 6.85 0.72
CA ASP A 152 0.12 5.53 0.69
C ASP A 152 -1.33 5.54 1.22
N VAL A 153 -1.88 6.74 1.43
CA VAL A 153 -3.24 6.95 1.95
C VAL A 153 -4.07 7.78 0.99
N MET A 154 -5.13 7.15 0.48
CA MET A 154 -6.15 7.82 -0.32
C MET A 154 -7.37 8.14 0.54
N LEU A 155 -7.91 9.33 0.41
CA LEU A 155 -9.14 9.76 1.06
C LEU A 155 -10.31 9.69 0.10
N ARG A 156 -11.39 9.03 0.53
CA ARG A 156 -12.70 9.08 -0.14
C ARG A 156 -13.68 9.86 0.72
N GLN A 157 -14.61 10.56 0.09
CA GLN A 157 -15.66 11.27 0.80
C GLN A 157 -16.92 10.40 0.86
N LEU A 158 -17.43 10.15 2.05
CA LEU A 158 -18.66 9.39 2.29
C LEU A 158 -19.59 10.24 3.16
N ARG A 159 -20.76 10.60 2.62
CA ARG A 159 -21.79 11.39 3.33
C ARG A 159 -21.21 12.67 3.96
N GLY A 160 -20.33 13.35 3.25
CA GLY A 160 -19.68 14.59 3.72
C GLY A 160 -18.45 14.39 4.61
N VAL A 161 -18.14 13.16 5.02
CA VAL A 161 -17.01 12.84 5.90
C VAL A 161 -15.85 12.28 5.08
N TRP A 162 -14.62 12.70 5.40
CA TRP A 162 -13.41 12.13 4.79
C TRP A 162 -13.04 10.82 5.47
N GLN A 163 -12.81 9.77 4.68
CA GLN A 163 -12.42 8.46 5.17
C GLN A 163 -11.10 8.03 4.53
N PRO A 164 -10.07 7.70 5.32
CA PRO A 164 -8.82 7.18 4.80
C PRO A 164 -8.99 5.74 4.32
N VAL A 165 -8.31 5.42 3.23
CA VAL A 165 -8.18 4.07 2.70
C VAL A 165 -6.73 3.79 2.42
N LEU A 166 -6.18 2.87 3.19
CA LEU A 166 -4.82 2.39 3.10
C LEU A 166 -4.67 1.52 1.85
N HIS A 167 -3.55 1.70 1.18
CA HIS A 167 -3.04 0.80 0.15
C HIS A 167 -1.54 0.57 0.35
N ASP A 168 -0.92 -0.17 -0.57
CA ASP A 168 0.52 -0.43 -0.58
C ASP A 168 1.08 -1.14 0.69
N PHE A 169 0.60 -2.35 0.93
CA PHE A 169 1.02 -3.18 2.08
C PHE A 169 2.37 -3.90 1.84
N ASN A 170 3.30 -3.27 1.12
CA ASN A 170 4.60 -3.88 0.77
C ASN A 170 5.67 -3.72 1.87
N GLY A 171 5.42 -2.88 2.88
CA GLY A 171 6.34 -2.62 3.98
C GLY A 171 6.66 -3.89 4.77
N MET A 172 7.94 -4.24 4.87
CA MET A 172 8.39 -5.33 5.72
C MET A 172 8.40 -4.88 7.20
N PRO A 173 7.82 -5.64 8.14
CA PRO A 173 7.77 -5.24 9.52
C PRO A 173 9.16 -5.12 10.14
N GLN A 174 9.51 -3.96 10.71
CA GLN A 174 10.88 -3.70 11.19
C GLN A 174 11.26 -4.56 12.41
N HIS A 175 10.27 -5.05 13.14
CA HIS A 175 10.50 -5.95 14.27
C HIS A 175 10.93 -7.36 13.81
N LEU A 176 10.59 -7.77 12.58
CA LEU A 176 11.04 -9.01 11.95
C LEU A 176 12.27 -8.77 11.06
N TYR A 177 12.27 -7.68 10.31
CA TYR A 177 13.30 -7.31 9.34
C TYR A 177 13.89 -5.93 9.66
N PRO A 178 14.68 -5.80 10.75
CA PRO A 178 15.21 -4.52 11.17
C PRO A 178 16.18 -3.95 10.11
N PRO A 179 16.10 -2.65 9.79
CA PRO A 179 16.93 -2.05 8.74
C PRO A 179 18.40 -1.93 9.13
N ASN A 180 18.73 -1.95 10.43
CA ASN A 180 20.10 -1.90 10.94
C ASN A 180 20.18 -2.49 12.37
N PRO A 181 21.40 -2.75 12.89
CA PRO A 181 21.60 -3.35 14.22
C PRO A 181 21.06 -2.51 15.39
N ILE A 182 21.03 -1.19 15.27
CA ILE A 182 20.53 -0.29 16.32
C ILE A 182 19.02 -0.50 16.51
N ILE A 183 18.27 -0.53 15.40
CA ILE A 183 16.82 -0.81 15.44
C ILE A 183 16.55 -2.22 15.96
N LYS A 184 17.35 -3.21 15.55
CA LYS A 184 17.25 -4.58 16.09
C LYS A 184 17.40 -4.59 17.61
N MET A 185 18.40 -3.90 18.14
CA MET A 185 18.63 -3.82 19.59
C MET A 185 17.49 -3.09 20.30
N ALA A 186 16.99 -1.99 19.73
CA ALA A 186 15.89 -1.22 20.32
C ALA A 186 14.59 -2.07 20.48
N PHE A 187 14.29 -2.95 19.52
CA PHE A 187 13.19 -3.91 19.68
C PHE A 187 13.50 -4.97 20.75
N LYS A 188 14.74 -5.50 20.77
CA LYS A 188 15.16 -6.52 21.74
C LYS A 188 15.12 -6.02 23.19
N THR A 189 15.45 -4.75 23.42
CA THR A 189 15.46 -4.13 24.77
C THR A 189 14.11 -3.55 25.18
N GLY A 190 13.11 -3.56 24.28
CA GLY A 190 11.82 -2.93 24.53
C GLY A 190 11.82 -1.40 24.44
N ALA A 191 12.96 -0.77 24.14
CA ALA A 191 13.05 0.67 23.89
C ALA A 191 12.19 1.12 22.68
N ARG A 192 11.88 0.18 21.77
CA ARG A 192 10.96 0.40 20.65
C ARG A 192 9.87 -0.67 20.63
N LYS A 193 8.61 -0.23 20.62
CA LYS A 193 7.43 -1.09 20.42
C LYS A 193 7.17 -1.37 18.94
N LYS A 194 6.54 -2.51 18.62
CA LYS A 194 6.19 -2.91 17.24
C LYS A 194 5.39 -1.82 16.51
N SER A 195 4.35 -1.28 17.14
CA SER A 195 3.46 -0.23 16.60
C SER A 195 4.05 1.18 16.60
N HIS A 196 5.31 1.38 17.02
CA HIS A 196 5.86 2.74 17.19
C HIS A 196 5.86 3.52 15.86
N ARG A 197 6.11 2.86 14.71
CA ARG A 197 6.04 3.55 13.41
C ARG A 197 4.63 4.02 13.08
N ASP A 198 3.64 3.22 13.41
CA ASP A 198 2.25 3.48 13.06
C ASP A 198 1.70 4.68 13.84
N TYR A 199 1.95 4.74 15.16
CA TYR A 199 1.61 5.92 15.96
C TYR A 199 2.37 7.18 15.53
N ARG A 200 3.67 7.04 15.18
CA ARG A 200 4.45 8.17 14.69
C ARG A 200 3.90 8.73 13.37
N ALA A 201 3.37 7.87 12.49
CA ALA A 201 2.75 8.30 11.25
C ALA A 201 1.49 9.15 11.51
N ILE A 202 0.65 8.76 12.48
CA ILE A 202 -0.51 9.59 12.88
C ILE A 202 -0.05 10.95 13.42
N GLU A 203 1.00 10.99 14.24
CA GLU A 203 1.60 12.26 14.69
C GLU A 203 2.18 13.11 13.55
N GLN A 204 2.59 12.50 12.44
CA GLN A 204 3.00 13.23 11.24
C GLN A 204 1.80 13.77 10.48
N TRP A 205 0.70 13.03 10.39
CA TRP A 205 -0.54 13.53 9.79
C TRP A 205 -1.05 14.77 10.50
N ARG A 206 -0.94 14.83 11.83
CA ARG A 206 -1.30 16.02 12.63
C ARG A 206 -0.49 17.28 12.30
N LYS A 207 0.62 17.14 11.58
CA LYS A 207 1.54 18.23 11.22
C LYS A 207 1.47 18.61 9.74
N LEU A 208 0.68 17.89 8.94
CA LEU A 208 0.33 18.25 7.57
C LEU A 208 -0.80 19.29 7.59
#